data_AF-A0A3D2UE27-F1
#
_entry.id   AF-A0A3D2UE27-F1
#
_cell.length_a   1.000
_cell.length_b   1.000
_cell.length_c   1.000
_cell.angle_alpha   90.00
_cell.angle_beta   90.00
_cell.angle_gamma   90.00
#
_symmetry.space_group_name_H-M   'P 1'
#
loop_
_entity.id
_entity.type
_entity.pdbx_description
1 polymer ?
#
loop_
_entity_poly.entity_id
_entity_poly.type
_entity_poly.pdbx_seq_one_letter_code
_entity_poly.pdbx_strand_id
1 'polypeptide(L)'
;LHNRDERLFFARAGRDFEEITVADPNMALADVNQGIWNVSVVALMQELCNAITEGRALKRGATFADGLANQLVLDAVKISEQERRWVRPADLIDAG
;
A
#
# COMPACT_ATOMS: atom_id res chain seq x y z
N LEU A 1 9.24 18.36 2.59
CA LEU A 1 8.64 17.78 1.36
C LEU A 1 7.60 18.75 0.84
N HIS A 2 7.56 19.01 -0.47
CA HIS A 2 6.51 19.82 -1.10
C HIS A 2 5.54 18.83 -1.76
N ASN A 3 4.42 18.57 -1.11
CA ASN A 3 3.50 17.48 -1.49
C ASN A 3 2.65 17.78 -2.73
N ARG A 4 2.68 19.02 -3.25
CA ARG A 4 1.82 19.45 -4.36
C ARG A 4 2.26 18.91 -5.73
N ASP A 5 3.54 18.55 -5.84
CA ASP A 5 4.18 18.19 -7.12
C ASP A 5 4.76 16.77 -7.05
N GLU A 6 4.19 15.91 -6.19
CA GLU A 6 4.60 14.51 -6.08
C GLU A 6 4.35 13.79 -7.41
N ARG A 7 5.41 13.16 -7.94
CA ARG A 7 5.39 12.41 -9.19
C ARG A 7 5.88 10.99 -8.93
N LEU A 8 5.23 10.03 -9.58
CA LEU A 8 5.63 8.63 -9.50
C LEU A 8 6.46 8.29 -10.73
N PHE A 9 7.66 7.75 -10.49
CA PHE A 9 8.53 7.26 -11.53
C PHE A 9 8.77 5.77 -11.32
N PHE A 10 8.72 4.98 -12.39
CA PHE A 10 8.95 3.55 -12.36
C PHE A 10 9.93 3.14 -13.46
N ALA A 11 10.89 2.29 -13.09
CA ALA A 11 11.82 1.68 -14.03
C ALA A 11 11.66 0.15 -13.95
N ARG A 12 11.48 -0.50 -15.10
CA ARG A 12 11.70 -1.95 -15.19
C ARG A 12 13.21 -2.22 -15.16
N ALA A 13 13.61 -3.40 -14.69
CA ALA A 13 15.02 -3.78 -14.65
C ALA A 13 15.69 -3.58 -16.02
N GLY A 14 16.79 -2.80 -16.04
CA GLY A 14 17.53 -2.47 -17.25
C GLY A 14 16.91 -1.38 -18.14
N ARG A 15 15.90 -0.64 -17.66
CA ARG A 15 15.31 0.50 -18.35
C ARG A 15 15.42 1.79 -17.54
N ASP A 16 15.27 2.91 -18.22
CA ASP A 16 15.19 4.22 -17.58
C ASP A 16 13.85 4.40 -16.84
N PHE A 17 13.82 5.36 -15.92
CA PHE A 17 12.62 5.73 -15.20
C PHE A 17 11.63 6.43 -16.13
N GLU A 18 10.41 5.90 -16.17
CA GLU A 18 9.27 6.49 -16.84
C GLU A 18 8.32 7.07 -15.80
N GLU A 19 7.74 8.23 -16.09
CA GLU A 19 6.71 8.80 -15.22
C GLU A 19 5.41 8.00 -15.37
N ILE A 20 4.85 7.60 -14.24
CA ILE A 20 3.59 6.86 -14.12
C ILE A 20 2.59 7.58 -13.20
N THR A 21 2.77 8.89 -12.99
CA THR A 21 1.87 9.72 -12.17
C THR A 21 0.44 9.64 -12.71
N VAL A 22 -0.51 9.32 -11.82
CA VAL A 22 -1.95 9.32 -12.14
C VAL A 22 -2.62 10.41 -11.32
N ALA A 23 -3.47 11.20 -11.96
CA ALA A 23 -4.27 12.20 -11.27
C ALA A 23 -5.33 11.52 -10.39
N ASP A 24 -5.37 11.85 -9.10
CA ASP A 24 -6.41 11.40 -8.19
C ASP A 24 -7.56 12.43 -8.13
N PRO A 25 -8.84 12.01 -8.30
CA PRO A 25 -9.99 12.92 -8.22
C PRO A 25 -10.07 13.71 -6.90
N ASN A 26 -9.55 13.15 -5.80
CA ASN A 26 -9.57 13.77 -4.48
C ASN A 26 -8.52 14.87 -4.30
N MET A 27 -7.61 15.09 -5.27
CA MET A 27 -6.65 16.21 -5.23
C MET A 27 -7.33 17.59 -5.25
N ALA A 28 -8.56 17.66 -5.74
CA ALA A 28 -9.34 18.90 -5.81
C ALA A 28 -10.02 19.28 -4.47
N LEU A 29 -9.96 18.42 -3.44
CA LEU A 29 -10.57 18.69 -2.15
C LEU A 29 -9.80 19.79 -1.41
N ALA A 30 -10.47 20.91 -1.12
CA ALA A 30 -9.85 22.12 -0.57
C ALA A 30 -9.22 21.90 0.83
N ASP A 31 -9.82 21.03 1.64
CA ASP A 31 -9.43 20.80 3.04
C ASP A 31 -8.57 19.53 3.23
N VAL A 32 -8.10 18.92 2.14
CA VAL A 32 -7.24 17.73 2.17
C VAL A 32 -5.84 18.09 1.67
N ASN A 33 -4.81 17.66 2.40
CA ASN A 33 -3.43 17.81 1.95
C ASN A 33 -3.23 17.06 0.62
N GLN A 34 -2.65 17.73 -0.38
CA GLN A 34 -2.59 17.25 -1.77
C GLN A 34 -1.59 16.10 -2.02
N GLY A 35 -0.79 15.70 -1.02
CA GLY A 35 0.13 14.57 -1.18
C GLY A 35 -0.61 13.28 -1.51
N ILE A 36 -0.04 12.47 -2.40
CA ILE A 36 -0.72 11.29 -2.99
C ILE A 36 -1.21 10.31 -1.91
N TRP A 37 -0.44 10.22 -0.82
CA TRP A 37 -0.78 9.40 0.35
C TRP A 37 -2.06 9.87 1.05
N ASN A 38 -2.25 11.17 1.20
CA ASN A 38 -3.42 11.72 1.90
C ASN A 38 -4.68 11.58 1.05
N VAL A 39 -4.60 11.90 -0.25
CA VAL A 39 -5.74 11.79 -1.17
C VAL A 39 -6.14 10.33 -1.40
N SER A 40 -5.18 9.40 -1.45
CA SER A 40 -5.49 7.96 -1.59
C SER A 40 -6.25 7.39 -0.38
N VAL A 41 -6.00 7.90 0.83
CA VAL A 41 -6.74 7.51 2.04
C VAL A 41 -8.21 7.93 1.96
N VAL A 42 -8.52 9.07 1.34
CA VAL A 42 -9.92 9.51 1.14
C VAL A 42 -10.68 8.49 0.29
N ALA A 43 -10.11 8.07 -0.84
CA ALA A 43 -10.73 7.06 -1.70
C ALA A 43 -10.94 5.72 -0.97
N LEU A 44 -9.94 5.30 -0.17
CA LEU A 44 -10.02 4.09 0.65
C LEU A 44 -11.19 4.17 1.65
N MET A 45 -11.31 5.29 2.38
CA MET A 45 -12.36 5.47 3.38
C MET A 45 -13.76 5.52 2.75
N GLN A 46 -13.90 6.19 1.59
CA GLN A 46 -15.16 6.22 0.85
C GLN A 46 -15.62 4.81 0.45
N GLU A 47 -14.72 4.00 -0.12
CA GLU A 47 -15.07 2.62 -0.50
C GLU A 47 -15.38 1.74 0.72
N LEU A 48 -14.63 1.90 1.82
CA LEU A 48 -14.90 1.18 3.07
C LEU A 48 -16.30 1.52 3.61
N CYS A 49 -16.64 2.80 3.72
CA CYS A 49 -17.95 3.24 4.18
C CYS A 49 -19.07 2.70 3.29
N ASN A 50 -18.93 2.82 1.96
CA ASN A 50 -19.93 2.31 1.01
C ASN A 50 -20.10 0.80 1.14
N ALA A 51 -19.00 0.03 1.26
CA ALA A 51 -19.07 -1.41 1.41
C ALA A 51 -19.79 -1.83 2.69
N ILE A 52 -19.54 -1.13 3.81
CA ILE A 52 -20.23 -1.35 5.08
C ILE A 52 -21.73 -1.01 4.94
N THR A 53 -22.05 0.16 4.40
CA THR A 53 -23.45 0.62 4.24
C THR A 53 -24.26 -0.30 3.32
N GLU A 54 -23.65 -0.80 2.26
CA GLU A 54 -24.30 -1.68 1.28
C GLU A 54 -24.24 -3.17 1.68
N GLY A 55 -23.55 -3.52 2.77
CA GLY A 55 -23.40 -4.92 3.22
C GLY A 55 -22.66 -5.81 2.21
N ARG A 56 -21.69 -5.25 1.48
CA ARG A 56 -20.94 -5.93 0.42
C ARG A 56 -19.45 -6.00 0.73
N ALA A 57 -18.74 -6.85 0.00
CA ALA A 57 -17.28 -6.84 0.01
C ALA A 57 -16.73 -5.56 -0.65
N LEU A 58 -15.47 -5.23 -0.32
CA LEU A 58 -14.72 -4.18 -1.01
C LEU A 58 -14.56 -4.54 -2.49
N LYS A 59 -14.74 -3.58 -3.38
CA LYS A 59 -14.49 -3.75 -4.82
C LYS A 59 -12.99 -3.87 -5.12
N ARG A 60 -12.18 -3.10 -4.40
CA ARG A 60 -10.72 -3.08 -4.45
C ARG A 60 -10.18 -2.66 -3.09
N GLY A 61 -9.05 -3.22 -2.69
CA GLY A 61 -8.39 -2.88 -1.44
C GLY A 61 -7.68 -4.08 -0.83
N ALA A 62 -6.84 -3.82 0.16
CA ALA A 62 -6.20 -4.87 0.95
C ALA A 62 -7.24 -5.57 1.85
N THR A 63 -7.17 -6.90 1.87
CA THR A 63 -7.98 -7.77 2.74
C THR A 63 -7.19 -8.16 3.99
N PHE A 64 -7.85 -8.91 4.88
CA PHE A 64 -7.16 -9.51 6.03
C PHE A 64 -6.03 -10.45 5.60
N ALA A 65 -6.23 -11.23 4.53
CA ALA A 65 -5.20 -12.15 4.02
C ALA A 65 -3.96 -11.39 3.53
N ASP A 66 -4.15 -10.24 2.87
CA ASP A 66 -3.04 -9.37 2.45
C ASP A 66 -2.30 -8.80 3.66
N GLY A 67 -3.03 -8.39 4.70
CA GLY A 67 -2.47 -7.93 5.96
C GLY A 67 -1.63 -9.00 6.66
N LEU A 68 -2.12 -10.24 6.73
CA LEU A 68 -1.40 -11.37 7.29
C LEU A 68 -0.12 -11.69 6.48
N ALA A 69 -0.23 -11.71 5.16
CA ALA A 69 0.93 -11.92 4.29
C ALA A 69 2.00 -10.84 4.48
N ASN A 70 1.58 -9.57 4.59
CA ASN A 70 2.50 -8.47 4.88
C ASN A 70 3.16 -8.62 6.26
N GLN A 71 2.40 -9.04 7.27
CA GLN A 71 2.93 -9.27 8.62
C GLN A 71 4.02 -10.35 8.63
N LEU A 72 3.81 -11.46 7.92
CA LEU A 72 4.81 -12.53 7.80
C LEU A 72 6.12 -12.04 7.16
N VAL A 73 6.04 -11.15 6.19
CA VAL A 73 7.22 -10.51 5.60
C VAL A 73 7.95 -9.66 6.64
N LEU A 74 7.22 -8.83 7.39
CA LEU A 74 7.82 -7.99 8.43
C LEU A 74 8.50 -8.83 9.53
N ASP A 75 7.90 -9.95 9.91
CA ASP A 75 8.48 -10.84 10.91
C ASP A 75 9.71 -11.57 10.37
N ALA A 76 9.70 -12.03 9.12
CA ALA A 76 10.88 -12.58 8.47
C ALA A 76 12.04 -11.58 8.41
N VAL A 77 11.77 -10.30 8.15
CA VAL A 77 12.78 -9.23 8.16
C VAL A 77 13.40 -9.06 9.55
N LYS A 78 12.58 -9.05 10.61
CA LYS A 78 13.07 -8.95 12.00
C LYS A 78 13.96 -10.14 12.37
N ILE A 79 13.52 -11.36 12.05
CA ILE A 79 14.32 -12.57 12.31
C ILE A 79 15.62 -12.53 11.51
N SER A 80 15.56 -12.12 10.24
CA SER A 80 16.73 -12.00 9.38
C SER A 80 17.75 -11.00 9.92
N GLU A 81 17.28 -9.87 10.47
CA GLU A 81 18.12 -8.86 11.11
C GLU A 81 18.84 -9.41 12.35
N GLN A 82 18.10 -10.12 13.22
CA GLN A 82 18.64 -10.71 14.45
C GLN A 82 19.61 -11.86 14.19
N GLU A 83 19.25 -12.77 13.29
CA GLU A 83 20.01 -14.00 13.03
C GLU A 83 21.03 -13.86 11.89
N ARG A 84 21.02 -12.72 11.19
CA ARG A 84 21.90 -12.42 10.06
C ARG A 84 21.91 -13.50 8.98
N ARG A 85 20.74 -14.07 8.69
CA ARG A 85 20.55 -15.08 7.64
C ARG A 85 19.32 -14.81 6.81
N TRP A 86 19.23 -15.47 5.65
CA TRP A 86 18.02 -15.49 4.85
C TRP A 86 16.90 -16.24 5.58
N VAL A 87 15.71 -15.64 5.60
CA VAL A 87 14.49 -16.20 6.16
C VAL A 87 13.41 -16.08 5.09
N ARG A 88 12.75 -17.19 4.74
CA ARG A 88 11.61 -17.13 3.83
C ARG A 88 10.34 -16.93 4.66
N PRO A 89 9.49 -15.94 4.35
CA PRO A 89 8.23 -15.73 5.07
C PRO A 89 7.33 -16.98 5.12
N ALA A 90 7.37 -17.82 4.07
CA ALA A 90 6.61 -19.07 4.01
C ALA A 90 6.99 -20.07 5.12
N ASP A 91 8.26 -20.06 5.57
CA ASP A 91 8.74 -20.96 6.62
C ASP A 91 8.12 -20.61 8.01
N LEU A 92 7.49 -19.44 8.15
CA LEU A 92 6.87 -18.98 9.40
C LEU A 92 5.41 -19.42 9.57
N ILE A 93 4.74 -19.82 8.48
CA ILE A 93 3.35 -20.29 8.52
C ILE A 93 3.27 -21.70 9.11
N ASP A 94 4.25 -22.54 8.78
CA ASP A 94 4.28 -23.95 9.17
C ASP A 94 4.83 -24.18 10.60
N ALA A 95 5.22 -23.10 11.30
CA ALA A 95 5.83 -23.15 12.62
C ALA A 95 4.82 -23.01 13.77
N GLY A 96 3.54 -22.77 13.47
CA GLY A 96 2.43 -22.67 14.44
C GLY A 96 1.52 -23.89 14.42
#